data_AF-A0A0G1U142-F1
#
_entry.id   AF-A0A0G1U142-F1
#
_cell.length_a   1.000
_cell.length_b   1.000
_cell.length_c   1.000
_cell.angle_alpha   90.00
_cell.angle_beta   90.00
_cell.angle_gamma   90.00
#
_symmetry.space_group_name_H-M   'P 1'
#
loop_
_entity.id
_entity.type
_entity.pdbx_description
1 polymer ?
#
loop_
_entity_poly.entity_id
_entity_poly.type
_entity_poly.pdbx_seq_one_letter_code
_entity_poly.pdbx_strand_id
1 'polypeptide(L)'
;MKGRLLVFIGLAVIVIVVIISIVSRSTAPQSSTPAGIQSPATQEQTVPTTSSRYLAYSQTAFDAAKNQKRVLYFHADWCSTCRPLDKEFSAKVNEIPQDVVLLKLN
;
A
#
# COMPACT_ATOMS: atom_id res chain seq x y z
N MET A 1 49.65 -5.04 -15.54
CA MET A 1 48.90 -3.75 -15.55
C MET A 1 47.72 -3.75 -16.52
N LYS A 2 47.83 -4.26 -17.76
CA LYS A 2 46.71 -4.29 -18.74
C LYS A 2 45.50 -5.16 -18.31
N GLY A 3 45.71 -6.30 -17.64
CA GLY A 3 44.60 -7.16 -17.18
C GLY A 3 43.72 -6.54 -16.10
N ARG A 4 44.31 -5.80 -15.14
CA ARG A 4 43.55 -5.07 -14.10
C ARG A 4 42.74 -3.93 -14.72
N LEU A 5 43.30 -3.25 -15.73
CA LEU A 5 42.61 -2.21 -16.49
C LEU A 5 41.38 -2.75 -17.24
N LEU A 6 41.49 -3.92 -17.88
CA LEU A 6 40.36 -4.57 -18.56
C LEU A 6 39.23 -4.98 -17.59
N VAL A 7 39.59 -5.43 -16.37
CA VAL A 7 38.61 -5.77 -15.33
C VAL A 7 37.85 -4.53 -14.84
N PHE A 8 38.54 -3.41 -14.62
CA PHE A 8 37.88 -2.16 -14.23
C PHE A 8 36.99 -1.59 -15.33
N ILE A 9 37.42 -1.68 -16.60
CA ILE A 9 36.60 -1.27 -17.75
C ILE A 9 35.34 -2.14 -17.84
N GLY A 10 35.48 -3.47 -17.70
CA GLY A 10 34.34 -4.39 -17.70
C GLY A 10 33.34 -4.10 -16.58
N LEU A 11 33.83 -3.86 -15.36
CA LEU A 11 32.98 -3.55 -14.20
C LEU A 11 32.27 -2.19 -14.37
N ALA A 12 32.97 -1.18 -14.92
CA ALA A 12 32.37 0.11 -15.23
C ALA A 12 31.26 0.00 -16.29
N VAL A 13 31.48 -0.79 -17.35
CA VAL A 13 30.46 -1.02 -18.39
C VAL A 13 29.23 -1.73 -17.82
N ILE A 14 29.42 -2.74 -16.96
CA ILE A 14 28.31 -3.44 -16.30
C ILE A 14 27.51 -2.48 -15.42
N VAL A 15 28.18 -1.63 -14.64
CA VAL A 15 27.51 -0.62 -13.79
C VAL A 15 26.72 0.38 -14.64
N ILE A 16 27.29 0.84 -15.76
CA ILE A 16 26.61 1.77 -16.67
C ILE A 16 25.35 1.12 -17.29
N VAL A 17 25.44 -0.14 -17.74
CA VAL A 17 24.29 -0.86 -18.32
C VAL A 17 23.17 -1.06 -17.28
N VAL A 18 23.52 -1.35 -16.03
CA VAL A 18 22.54 -1.48 -14.92
C VAL A 18 21.86 -0.14 -14.64
N ILE A 19 22.62 0.97 -14.58
CA ILE A 19 22.05 2.31 -14.36
C ILE A 19 21.09 2.70 -15.50
N ILE A 20 21.47 2.47 -16.76
CA ILE A 20 20.61 2.74 -17.93
C ILE A 20 19.32 1.90 -17.87
N SER A 21 19.43 0.64 -17.46
CA SER A 21 18.26 -0.25 -17.32
C SER A 21 17.30 0.20 -16.22
N ILE A 22 17.81 0.76 -15.12
CA ILE A 22 16.98 1.31 -14.03
C ILE A 22 16.28 2.60 -14.48
N VAL A 23 17.00 3.53 -15.10
CA VAL A 23 16.43 4.81 -15.58
C VAL A 23 15.33 4.58 -16.63
N SER A 24 15.51 3.60 -17.51
CA SER A 24 14.52 3.27 -18.55
C SER A 24 13.19 2.73 -18.01
N ARG A 25 13.17 2.18 -16.78
CA ARG A 25 11.94 1.69 -16.14
C ARG A 25 11.15 2.80 -15.44
N SER A 26 11.75 3.98 -15.22
CA SER A 26 11.14 5.06 -14.43
C SER A 26 10.36 6.10 -15.26
N THR A 27 10.17 5.88 -16.56
CA THR A 27 9.42 6.80 -17.43
C THR A 27 8.06 6.21 -17.80
N ALA A 28 7.11 6.23 -16.87
CA ALA A 28 5.70 6.10 -17.22
C ALA A 28 5.23 7.45 -17.79
N PRO A 29 4.65 7.51 -19.01
CA PRO A 29 4.16 8.76 -19.57
C PRO A 29 2.85 9.16 -18.89
N GLN A 30 2.88 10.20 -18.06
CA GLN A 30 1.66 10.89 -17.66
C GLN A 30 1.14 11.69 -18.85
N SER A 31 0.13 11.13 -19.53
CA SER A 31 -0.69 11.87 -20.49
C SER A 31 -1.56 12.85 -19.73
N SER A 32 -1.21 14.13 -19.78
CA SER A 32 -2.04 15.24 -19.35
C SER A 32 -3.22 15.40 -20.33
N THR A 33 -4.41 14.97 -19.91
CA THR A 33 -5.68 15.37 -20.54
C THR A 33 -6.22 16.60 -19.80
N PRO A 34 -6.59 17.68 -20.51
CA PRO A 34 -7.10 18.90 -19.90
C PRO A 34 -8.58 18.79 -19.49
N ALA A 35 -8.88 19.52 -18.41
CA ALA A 35 -10.16 19.78 -17.76
C ALA A 35 -11.45 19.52 -18.57
N GLY A 36 -12.24 18.57 -18.09
CA GLY A 36 -13.68 18.46 -18.30
C GLY A 36 -14.36 18.35 -16.94
N ILE A 37 -15.20 19.33 -16.63
CA ILE A 37 -15.95 19.51 -15.38
C ILE A 37 -16.76 18.24 -15.04
N GLN A 38 -16.48 17.63 -13.89
CA GLN A 38 -17.44 16.79 -13.19
C GLN A 38 -17.41 17.11 -11.69
N SER A 39 -18.60 17.46 -11.22
CA SER A 39 -19.02 17.84 -9.88
C SER A 39 -18.34 17.05 -8.76
N PRO A 40 -18.18 17.64 -7.56
CA PRO A 40 -17.86 16.89 -6.36
C PRO A 40 -19.08 16.01 -6.03
N ALA A 41 -19.10 14.78 -6.55
CA ALA A 41 -19.79 13.71 -5.90
C ALA A 41 -19.04 13.46 -4.60
N THR A 42 -19.45 14.19 -3.56
CA THR A 42 -19.37 13.76 -2.17
C THR A 42 -19.75 12.29 -2.15
N GLN A 43 -18.76 11.41 -2.15
CA GLN A 43 -18.95 10.07 -1.65
C GLN A 43 -19.17 10.26 -0.16
N GLU A 44 -20.44 10.46 0.17
CA GLU A 44 -21.00 10.19 1.48
C GLU A 44 -20.83 8.68 1.70
N GLN A 45 -19.58 8.28 1.95
CA GLN A 45 -19.30 7.01 2.56
C GLN A 45 -19.79 7.19 3.98
N THR A 46 -21.05 6.78 4.16
CA THR A 46 -21.72 6.57 5.42
C THR A 46 -20.69 6.05 6.41
N VAL A 47 -20.16 6.94 7.25
CA VAL A 47 -19.41 6.57 8.43
C VAL A 47 -20.44 5.82 9.25
N PRO A 48 -20.38 4.48 9.38
CA PRO A 48 -21.27 3.81 10.28
C PRO A 48 -20.89 4.36 11.64
N THR A 49 -21.80 5.12 12.24
CA THR A 49 -21.68 5.63 13.61
C THR A 49 -21.99 4.48 14.56
N THR A 50 -21.19 3.43 14.40
CA THR A 50 -21.00 2.27 15.27
C THR A 50 -19.53 1.98 15.07
N SER A 51 -18.70 2.27 16.08
CA SER A 51 -17.26 2.04 16.09
C SER A 51 -16.90 0.70 15.43
N SER A 52 -16.62 0.70 14.13
CA SER A 52 -16.16 -0.49 13.44
C SER A 52 -14.77 -0.76 13.99
N ARG A 53 -14.57 -1.90 14.64
CA ARG A 53 -13.26 -2.32 15.15
C ARG A 53 -12.37 -2.88 14.03
N TYR A 54 -12.90 -3.00 12.82
CA TYR A 54 -12.14 -3.29 11.61
C TYR A 54 -12.10 -2.05 10.71
N LEU A 55 -10.90 -1.48 10.55
CA LEU A 55 -10.69 -0.18 9.90
C LEU A 55 -9.50 -0.23 8.94
N ALA A 56 -9.52 0.59 7.90
CA ALA A 56 -8.31 0.86 7.14
C ALA A 56 -7.28 1.55 8.03
N TYR A 57 -6.01 1.19 7.87
CA TYR A 57 -4.93 1.86 8.56
C TYR A 57 -4.83 3.32 8.12
N SER A 58 -4.69 4.19 9.12
CA SER A 58 -4.25 5.56 8.98
C SER A 58 -3.53 5.93 10.28
N GLN A 59 -2.67 6.95 10.24
CA GLN A 59 -2.02 7.45 11.45
C GLN A 59 -3.06 7.85 12.51
N THR A 60 -4.13 8.52 12.08
CA THR A 60 -5.25 8.90 12.95
C THR A 60 -5.94 7.70 13.60
N ALA A 61 -6.25 6.64 12.85
CA ALA A 61 -6.87 5.43 13.40
C ALA A 61 -5.94 4.68 14.36
N PHE A 62 -4.64 4.63 14.04
CA PHE A 62 -3.63 4.03 14.89
C PHE A 62 -3.48 4.77 16.22
N ASP A 63 -3.41 6.10 16.18
CA ASP A 63 -3.28 6.95 17.38
C ASP A 63 -4.55 6.95 18.22
N ALA A 64 -5.73 6.93 17.59
CA ALA A 64 -7.01 6.78 18.28
C ALA A 64 -7.11 5.45 19.04
N ALA A 65 -6.48 4.39 18.51
CA ALA A 65 -6.40 3.07 19.14
C ALA A 65 -5.21 2.92 20.12
N LYS A 66 -4.59 4.02 20.59
CA LYS A 66 -3.40 3.96 21.47
C LYS A 66 -3.58 3.14 22.75
N ASN A 67 -4.80 3.13 23.31
CA ASN A 67 -5.17 2.46 24.56
C ASN A 67 -5.85 1.10 24.34
N GLN A 68 -5.89 0.59 23.11
CA GLN A 68 -6.46 -0.70 22.74
C GLN A 68 -5.37 -1.63 22.21
N LYS A 69 -5.62 -2.93 22.17
CA LYS A 69 -4.75 -3.88 21.46
C LYS A 69 -4.89 -3.62 19.97
N ARG A 70 -3.80 -3.25 19.32
CA ARG A 70 -3.75 -3.02 17.87
C ARG A 70 -3.27 -4.28 17.17
N VAL A 71 -4.05 -4.79 16.24
CA VAL A 71 -3.64 -5.87 15.33
C VAL A 71 -3.51 -5.27 13.94
N LEU A 72 -2.35 -5.45 13.33
CA LEU A 72 -2.09 -5.00 11.96
C LEU A 72 -2.31 -6.17 11.00
N TYR A 73 -3.28 -6.02 10.13
CA TYR A 73 -3.59 -6.97 9.07
C TYR A 73 -2.96 -6.48 7.76
N PHE A 74 -1.75 -6.97 7.48
CA PHE A 74 -1.09 -6.76 6.20
C PHE A 74 -1.69 -7.72 5.16
N HIS A 75 -2.20 -7.16 4.07
CA HIS A 75 -2.82 -7.90 2.98
C HIS A 75 -2.36 -7.36 1.63
N ALA A 76 -2.76 -8.05 0.56
CA ALA A 76 -2.73 -7.50 -0.79
C ALA A 76 -4.05 -7.84 -1.48
N ASP A 77 -4.56 -6.96 -2.34
CA ASP A 77 -5.86 -7.21 -3.00
C ASP A 77 -5.83 -8.45 -3.92
N TRP A 78 -4.67 -8.76 -4.49
CA TRP A 78 -4.46 -9.94 -5.33
C TRP A 78 -4.23 -11.23 -4.53
N CYS A 79 -4.02 -11.16 -3.21
CA CYS A 79 -3.75 -12.33 -2.36
C CYS A 79 -5.01 -13.22 -2.22
N SER A 80 -4.91 -14.47 -2.70
CA SER A 80 -6.03 -15.42 -2.77
C SER A 80 -6.59 -15.82 -1.41
N THR A 81 -5.73 -15.89 -0.39
CA THR A 81 -6.12 -16.20 1.00
C THR A 81 -6.60 -14.97 1.77
N CYS A 82 -6.12 -13.78 1.39
CA CYS A 82 -6.44 -12.54 2.07
C CYS A 82 -7.87 -12.06 1.75
N ARG A 83 -8.30 -12.12 0.48
CA ARG A 83 -9.64 -11.69 0.07
C ARG A 83 -10.80 -12.34 0.84
N PRO A 84 -10.84 -13.68 1.05
CA PRO A 84 -11.91 -14.28 1.86
C PRO A 84 -11.82 -13.86 3.33
N LEU A 85 -10.62 -13.77 3.90
CA LEU A 85 -10.42 -13.35 5.29
C LEU A 85 -10.87 -11.89 5.54
N ASP A 86 -10.57 -10.97 4.62
CA ASP A 86 -11.01 -9.57 4.66
C ASP A 86 -12.55 -9.46 4.70
N LYS A 87 -13.23 -10.30 3.92
CA LYS A 87 -14.70 -10.39 3.94
C LYS A 87 -15.21 -10.93 5.27
N GLU A 88 -14.55 -11.93 5.85
CA GLU A 88 -14.93 -12.47 7.16
C GLU A 88 -14.76 -11.44 8.28
N PHE A 89 -13.65 -10.69 8.31
CA PHE A 89 -13.45 -9.62 9.31
C PHE A 89 -14.54 -8.54 9.23
N SER A 90 -14.96 -8.20 8.01
CA SER A 90 -16.05 -7.23 7.79
C SER A 90 -17.41 -7.79 8.22
N ALA A 91 -17.72 -9.04 7.85
CA ALA A 91 -18.99 -9.69 8.15
C ALA A 91 -19.15 -10.02 9.64
N LYS A 92 -18.05 -10.31 10.33
CA LYS A 92 -17.99 -10.76 11.72
C LYS A 92 -17.32 -9.75 12.64
N VAL A 93 -17.45 -8.46 12.34
CA VAL A 93 -16.85 -7.38 13.15
C VAL A 93 -17.23 -7.45 14.63
N ASN A 94 -18.42 -7.99 14.95
CA ASN A 94 -18.90 -8.18 16.31
C ASN A 94 -18.17 -9.29 17.08
N GLU A 95 -17.53 -10.23 16.38
CA GLU A 95 -16.70 -11.29 16.98
C GLU A 95 -15.29 -10.77 17.35
N ILE A 96 -14.87 -9.62 16.82
CA ILE A 96 -13.62 -8.96 17.22
C ILE A 96 -13.78 -8.50 18.69
N PRO A 97 -12.89 -8.90 19.61
CA PRO A 97 -12.96 -8.49 21.01
C PRO A 97 -13.06 -6.97 21.19
N GLN A 98 -13.73 -6.54 22.26
CA GLN A 98 -13.99 -5.11 22.52
C GLN A 98 -12.72 -4.30 22.77
N ASP A 99 -11.65 -4.94 23.25
CA ASP A 99 -10.36 -4.31 23.53
C ASP A 99 -9.38 -4.37 22.34
N VAL A 100 -9.84 -4.82 21.16
CA VAL A 100 -9.03 -5.02 19.96
C VAL A 100 -9.50 -4.13 18.81
N VAL A 101 -8.54 -3.45 18.17
CA VAL A 101 -8.73 -2.77 16.88
C VAL A 101 -7.88 -3.47 15.82
N LEU A 102 -8.54 -3.92 14.76
CA LEU A 102 -7.93 -4.54 13.60
C LEU A 102 -7.75 -3.49 12.49
N LEU A 103 -6.51 -3.17 12.17
CA LEU A 103 -6.13 -2.16 11.18
C LEU A 103 -5.66 -2.86 9.90
N LYS A 104 -6.32 -2.59 8.77
CA LYS A 104 -6.06 -3.18 7.45
C LYS A 104 -5.02 -2.36 6.67
N LEU A 105 -3.99 -3.01 6.14
CA LEU A 105 -2.90 -2.41 5.36
C LEU A 105 -2.69 -3.17 4.04
N ASN A 106 -2.50 -2.45 2.95
CA ASN A 106 -2.14 -2.98 1.61
C ASN A 106 -0.69 -2.63 1.28
#